data_AF-A0AAV6FK16-F1
#
_entry.id   AF-A0AAV6FK16-F1
#
_cell.length_a   1.000
_cell.length_b   1.000
_cell.length_c   1.000
_cell.angle_alpha   90.00
_cell.angle_beta   90.00
_cell.angle_gamma   90.00
#
_symmetry.space_group_name_H-M   'P 1'
#
loop_
_entity.id
_entity.type
_entity.pdbx_description
1 polymer ?
#
loop_
_entity_poly.entity_id
_entity_poly.type
_entity_poly.pdbx_seq_one_letter_code
_entity_poly.pdbx_strand_id
1 'polypeptide(L)'
;MEHIKSFQLLYREHCEAILDVMVNLQFTLVETLWKTFWRFNENQATDTATLAVHDESERRLPKSCLVLLCKYDPVVLWSRDCDNTLYQGLVEILIPDVLRPIPSALTQAIRNFAKSLDSWLTNAMMNVPEEMVRIKV
;
A
#
# COMPACT_ATOMS: atom_id res chain seq x y z
N MET A 1 -16.92 6.69 14.77
CA MET A 1 -15.56 6.92 15.29
C MET A 1 -14.74 5.63 15.37
N GLU A 2 -15.30 4.50 15.79
CA GLU A 2 -14.57 3.22 15.88
C GLU A 2 -13.95 2.78 14.54
N HIS A 3 -14.72 2.75 13.44
CA HIS A 3 -14.19 2.39 12.12
C HIS A 3 -13.08 3.32 11.62
N ILE A 4 -13.08 4.60 12.02
CA ILE A 4 -11.99 5.53 11.68
C ILE A 4 -10.71 5.09 12.39
N LYS A 5 -10.79 4.73 13.68
CA LYS A 5 -9.63 4.23 14.43
C LYS A 5 -9.15 2.90 13.86
N SER A 6 -10.05 1.99 13.51
CA SER A 6 -9.69 0.72 12.85
C SER A 6 -8.98 0.95 11.53
N PHE A 7 -9.49 1.88 10.70
CA PHE A 7 -8.84 2.25 9.44
C PHE A 7 -7.46 2.85 9.68
N GLN A 8 -7.33 3.80 10.61
CA GLN A 8 -6.03 4.42 10.92
C GLN A 8 -5.00 3.40 11.40
N LEU A 9 -5.42 2.44 12.23
CA LEU A 9 -4.56 1.35 12.68
C LEU A 9 -4.12 0.46 11.51
N LEU A 10 -5.07 -0.03 10.71
CA LEU A 10 -4.80 -0.89 9.56
C LEU A 10 -3.91 -0.18 8.52
N TYR A 11 -4.14 1.10 8.28
CA TYR A 11 -3.38 1.89 7.32
C TYR A 11 -1.95 2.13 7.82
N ARG A 12 -1.75 2.35 9.13
CA ARG A 12 -0.42 2.43 9.71
C ARG A 12 0.34 1.12 9.56
N GLU A 13 -0.28 0.00 9.93
CA GLU A 13 0.29 -1.35 9.76
C GLU A 13 0.63 -1.63 8.28
N HIS A 14 -0.21 -1.17 7.36
CA HIS A 14 0.03 -1.25 5.93
C HIS A 14 1.28 -0.46 5.49
N CYS A 15 1.43 0.79 5.95
CA CYS A 15 2.63 1.60 5.68
C CYS A 15 3.89 0.97 6.28
N GLU A 16 3.81 0.44 7.51
CA GLU A 16 4.90 -0.27 8.19
C GLU A 16 5.33 -1.52 7.40
N ALA A 17 4.37 -2.31 6.90
CA ALA A 17 4.65 -3.48 6.07
C ALA A 17 5.29 -3.10 4.72
N ILE A 18 4.84 -2.01 4.08
CA ILE A 18 5.50 -1.50 2.86
C ILE A 18 6.95 -1.11 3.18
N LEU A 19 7.17 -0.39 4.28
CA LEU A 19 8.51 0.01 4.67
C LEU A 19 9.44 -1.21 4.86
N ASP A 20 8.96 -2.24 5.57
CA ASP A 20 9.72 -3.46 5.81
C ASP A 20 10.11 -4.18 4.50
N VAL A 21 9.17 -4.40 3.58
CA VAL A 21 9.50 -5.07 2.31
C VAL A 21 10.45 -4.22 1.46
N MET A 22 10.40 -2.89 1.57
CA MET A 22 11.29 -1.98 0.85
C MET A 22 12.71 -2.00 1.43
N VAL A 23 12.86 -2.02 2.76
CA VAL A 23 14.15 -2.20 3.45
C VAL A 23 14.78 -3.54 3.09
N ASN A 24 13.97 -4.59 3.00
CA ASN A 24 14.41 -5.94 2.62
C ASN A 24 14.55 -6.14 1.10
N LEU A 25 14.35 -5.09 0.29
CA LEU A 25 14.45 -5.12 -1.18
C LEU A 25 13.48 -6.12 -1.86
N GLN A 26 12.39 -6.47 -1.17
CA GLN A 26 11.34 -7.38 -1.64
C GLN A 26 10.25 -6.63 -2.41
N PHE A 27 10.67 -5.88 -3.44
CA PHE A 27 9.83 -4.93 -4.18
C PHE A 27 8.51 -5.50 -4.71
N THR A 28 8.50 -6.76 -5.14
CA THR A 28 7.30 -7.40 -5.70
C THR A 28 6.20 -7.63 -4.67
N LEU A 29 6.51 -7.65 -3.37
CA LEU A 29 5.52 -7.81 -2.31
C LEU A 29 4.67 -6.56 -2.11
N VAL A 30 5.10 -5.39 -2.60
CA VAL A 30 4.30 -4.15 -2.52
C VAL A 30 2.96 -4.30 -3.24
N GLU A 31 2.94 -4.96 -4.40
CA GLU A 31 1.68 -5.25 -5.11
C GLU A 31 0.73 -6.10 -4.26
N THR A 32 1.26 -7.14 -3.62
CA THR A 32 0.49 -8.02 -2.73
C THR A 32 -0.09 -7.22 -1.56
N LEU A 33 0.73 -6.39 -0.90
CA LEU A 33 0.29 -5.57 0.23
C LEU A 33 -0.86 -4.62 -0.16
N TRP A 34 -0.79 -3.98 -1.33
CA TRP A 34 -1.89 -3.13 -1.81
C TRP A 34 -3.16 -3.92 -2.09
N LYS A 35 -3.06 -5.07 -2.78
CA LYS A 35 -4.22 -5.91 -3.10
C LYS A 35 -4.91 -6.40 -1.83
N THR A 36 -4.13 -6.87 -0.85
CA THR A 36 -4.63 -7.37 0.42
C THR A 36 -5.29 -6.26 1.25
N PHE A 37 -4.72 -5.05 1.29
CA PHE A 37 -5.30 -3.94 2.05
C PHE A 37 -6.63 -3.44 1.46
N TRP A 38 -6.65 -3.18 0.15
CA TRP A 38 -7.80 -2.58 -0.51
C TRP A 38 -8.94 -3.58 -0.68
N ARG A 39 -8.67 -4.86 -0.93
CA ARG A 39 -9.69 -5.92 -1.05
C ARG A 39 -10.71 -5.70 -2.18
N PHE A 40 -10.53 -4.71 -3.07
CA PHE A 40 -11.48 -4.42 -4.14
C PHE A 40 -11.26 -5.24 -5.42
N ASN A 41 -10.18 -6.02 -5.48
CA ASN A 41 -9.83 -6.92 -6.57
C ASN A 41 -9.81 -8.40 -6.10
N GLU A 42 -10.86 -8.83 -5.39
CA GLU A 42 -10.98 -10.17 -4.78
C GLU A 42 -11.05 -11.32 -5.79
N ASN A 43 -11.38 -11.05 -7.06
CA ASN A 43 -11.48 -12.07 -8.10
C ASN A 43 -10.15 -12.80 -8.40
N GLN A 44 -9.03 -12.37 -7.79
CA GLN A 44 -7.70 -12.97 -7.96
C GLN A 44 -7.20 -13.75 -6.73
N ALA A 45 -7.91 -13.74 -5.60
CA ALA A 45 -7.45 -14.40 -4.37
C ALA A 45 -7.71 -15.91 -4.42
N THR A 46 -6.76 -16.69 -4.95
CA THR A 46 -6.88 -18.16 -5.07
C THR A 46 -6.21 -18.93 -3.93
N ASP A 47 -5.38 -18.27 -3.12
CA ASP A 47 -4.62 -18.91 -2.03
C ASP A 47 -5.31 -18.74 -0.67
N THR A 48 -5.44 -19.86 0.06
CA THR A 48 -5.90 -19.98 1.46
C THR A 48 -5.28 -18.96 2.41
N ALA A 49 -3.98 -18.68 2.30
CA ALA A 49 -3.31 -17.71 3.17
C ALA A 49 -3.83 -16.29 2.93
N THR A 50 -4.05 -15.92 1.67
CA THR A 50 -4.60 -14.61 1.30
C THR A 50 -6.03 -14.49 1.82
N LEU A 51 -6.85 -15.53 1.63
CA LEU A 51 -8.23 -15.58 2.13
C LEU A 51 -8.32 -15.41 3.66
N ALA A 52 -7.41 -16.01 4.42
CA ALA A 52 -7.36 -15.84 5.87
C ALA A 52 -7.07 -14.39 6.28
N VAL A 53 -6.16 -13.71 5.59
CA VAL A 53 -5.86 -12.29 5.85
C VAL A 53 -7.05 -11.40 5.48
N HIS A 54 -7.75 -11.70 4.39
CA HIS A 54 -8.99 -11.00 4.02
C HIS A 54 -10.08 -11.15 5.10
N ASP A 55 -10.26 -12.36 5.62
CA ASP A 55 -11.24 -12.66 6.67
C ASP A 55 -10.90 -11.94 8.00
N GLU A 56 -9.63 -11.91 8.41
CA GLU A 56 -9.19 -11.09 9.55
C GLU A 56 -9.46 -9.59 9.32
N SER A 57 -9.10 -9.09 8.14
CA SER A 57 -9.29 -7.68 7.77
C SER A 57 -10.78 -7.29 7.75
N GLU A 58 -11.65 -8.18 7.29
CA GLU A 58 -13.11 -7.97 7.27
C GLU A 58 -13.69 -7.87 8.68
N ARG A 59 -13.19 -8.66 9.64
CA ARG A 59 -13.57 -8.55 11.05
C ARG A 59 -13.11 -7.24 11.68
N ARG A 60 -11.91 -6.76 11.32
CA ARG A 60 -11.33 -5.51 11.88
C ARG A 60 -11.97 -4.25 11.29
N LEU A 61 -12.26 -4.27 9.99
CA LEU A 61 -12.92 -3.19 9.26
C LEU A 61 -13.72 -3.77 8.09
N PRO A 62 -15.06 -3.78 8.17
CA PRO A 62 -15.90 -4.26 7.08
C PRO A 62 -15.64 -3.49 5.78
N LYS A 63 -15.65 -4.20 4.65
CA LYS A 63 -15.37 -3.59 3.34
C LYS A 63 -16.35 -2.47 2.98
N SER A 64 -17.62 -2.60 3.39
CA SER A 64 -18.62 -1.54 3.24
C SER A 64 -18.24 -0.26 3.98
N CYS A 65 -17.68 -0.37 5.19
CA CYS A 65 -17.16 0.76 5.94
C CYS A 65 -15.91 1.35 5.27
N LEU A 66 -15.01 0.50 4.75
CA LEU A 66 -13.85 0.95 3.99
C LEU A 66 -14.25 1.81 2.79
N VAL A 67 -15.27 1.40 2.02
CA VAL A 67 -15.82 2.20 0.90
C VAL A 67 -16.27 3.59 1.37
N LEU A 68 -17.03 3.66 2.47
CA LEU A 68 -17.52 4.93 2.99
C LEU A 68 -16.39 5.84 3.47
N LEU A 69 -15.37 5.27 4.11
CA LEU A 69 -14.21 5.99 4.60
C LEU A 69 -13.34 6.54 3.45
N CYS A 70 -13.24 5.82 2.35
CA CYS A 70 -12.56 6.30 1.14
C CYS A 70 -13.22 7.53 0.50
N LYS A 71 -14.47 7.85 0.88
CA LYS A 71 -15.20 9.06 0.42
C LYS A 71 -15.27 10.15 1.49
N TYR A 72 -14.71 9.91 2.67
CA TYR A 72 -14.80 10.82 3.79
C TYR A 72 -13.54 11.69 3.85
N ASP A 73 -13.68 12.98 3.50
CA ASP A 73 -12.55 13.90 3.30
C ASP A 73 -11.50 13.89 4.41
N PRO A 74 -11.84 13.90 5.73
CA PRO A 74 -10.82 13.85 6.77
C PRO A 74 -9.98 12.58 6.74
N VAL A 75 -10.54 11.45 6.33
CA VAL A 75 -9.81 10.19 6.19
C VAL A 75 -8.94 10.20 4.93
N VAL A 76 -9.47 10.72 3.81
CA VAL A 76 -8.72 10.88 2.56
C VAL A 76 -7.50 11.77 2.78
N LEU A 77 -7.69 12.94 3.41
CA LEU A 77 -6.58 13.85 3.71
C LEU A 77 -5.55 13.23 4.66
N TRP A 78 -6.00 12.54 5.70
CA TRP A 78 -5.11 11.83 6.63
C TRP A 78 -4.30 10.73 5.92
N SER A 79 -4.93 9.95 5.04
CA SER A 79 -4.27 8.92 4.23
C SER A 79 -3.18 9.51 3.33
N ARG A 80 -3.45 10.66 2.70
CA ARG A 80 -2.47 11.38 1.89
C ARG A 80 -1.25 11.80 2.72
N ASP A 81 -1.48 12.32 3.91
CA ASP A 81 -0.39 12.79 4.78
C ASP A 81 0.46 11.60 5.26
N CYS A 82 -0.16 10.43 5.50
CA CYS A 82 0.54 9.18 5.77
C CYS A 82 1.37 8.70 4.57
N ASP A 83 0.82 8.76 3.35
CA ASP A 83 1.55 8.38 2.14
C ASP A 83 2.76 9.29 1.90
N ASN A 84 2.60 10.60 2.07
CA ASN A 84 3.70 11.55 1.95
C ASN A 84 4.84 11.22 2.93
N THR A 85 4.48 10.87 4.17
CA THR A 85 5.45 10.46 5.19
C THR A 85 6.14 9.15 4.81
N LEU A 86 5.39 8.17 4.30
CA LEU A 86 5.94 6.91 3.82
C LEU A 86 6.90 7.14 2.65
N TYR A 87 6.49 7.89 1.63
CA TYR A 87 7.31 8.18 0.45
C TYR A 87 8.60 8.91 0.81
N GLN A 88 8.54 9.86 1.74
CA GLN A 88 9.73 10.52 2.27
C GLN A 88 10.69 9.51 2.90
N GLY A 89 10.21 8.61 3.76
CA GLY A 89 11.02 7.55 4.36
C GLY A 89 11.60 6.57 3.32
N LEU A 90 10.83 6.21 2.29
CA LEU A 90 11.31 5.33 1.21
C LEU A 90 12.44 5.98 0.40
N VAL A 91 12.36 7.28 0.13
CA VAL A 91 13.43 8.02 -0.56
C VAL A 91 14.72 7.98 0.26
N GLU A 92 14.63 8.19 1.57
CA GLU A 92 15.79 8.14 2.47
C GLU A 92 16.44 6.74 2.54
N ILE A 93 15.63 5.68 2.46
CA ILE A 93 16.10 4.29 2.46
C ILE A 93 16.68 3.87 1.11
N LEU A 94 16.04 4.25 0.01
CA LEU A 94 16.42 3.83 -1.35
C LEU A 94 17.58 4.64 -1.91
N ILE A 95 17.82 5.85 -1.40
CA ILE A 95 18.93 6.73 -1.80
C ILE A 95 19.93 6.88 -0.65
N PRO A 96 20.57 5.81 -0.14
CA PRO A 96 21.63 5.96 0.83
C PRO A 96 22.92 6.37 0.11
N ASP A 97 23.48 7.51 0.55
CA ASP A 97 24.83 8.01 0.27
C ASP A 97 25.37 7.72 -1.15
N VAL A 98 24.93 8.55 -2.10
CA VAL A 98 25.23 8.54 -3.56
C VAL A 98 26.72 8.57 -3.95
N LEU A 99 27.62 8.57 -2.96
CA LEU A 99 29.07 8.56 -3.14
C LEU A 99 29.63 7.14 -3.36
N ARG A 100 28.92 6.08 -2.96
CA ARG A 100 29.36 4.69 -3.19
C ARG A 100 28.78 4.13 -4.49
N PRO A 101 29.56 3.36 -5.28
CA PRO A 101 29.04 2.70 -6.47
C PRO A 101 27.87 1.76 -6.11
N ILE A 102 26.69 2.00 -6.67
CA ILE A 102 25.49 1.19 -6.44
C ILE A 102 25.64 -0.14 -7.21
N PRO A 103 25.42 -1.31 -6.56
CA PRO A 103 25.43 -2.59 -7.27
C PRO A 103 24.46 -2.60 -8.46
N SER A 104 24.92 -3.06 -9.62
CA SER A 104 24.12 -3.05 -10.86
C SER A 104 22.81 -3.82 -10.74
N ALA A 105 22.82 -4.94 -10.00
CA ALA A 105 21.64 -5.74 -9.71
C ALA A 105 20.58 -4.96 -8.90
N LEU A 106 21.02 -4.17 -7.91
CA LEU A 106 20.14 -3.32 -7.11
C LEU A 106 19.54 -2.21 -7.97
N THR A 107 20.36 -1.54 -8.79
CA THR A 107 19.90 -0.53 -9.75
C THR A 107 18.85 -1.11 -10.71
N GLN A 108 19.06 -2.33 -11.20
CA GLN A 108 18.10 -2.98 -12.08
C GLN A 108 16.79 -3.35 -11.36
N ALA A 109 16.87 -3.82 -10.11
CA ALA A 109 15.70 -4.12 -9.30
C ALA A 109 14.86 -2.87 -9.02
N ILE A 110 15.50 -1.76 -8.64
CA ILE A 110 14.82 -0.45 -8.44
C ILE A 110 14.18 0.02 -9.75
N ARG A 111 14.88 -0.12 -10.88
CA ARG A 111 14.31 0.24 -12.20
C ARG A 111 13.08 -0.60 -12.54
N ASN A 112 13.12 -1.91 -12.28
CA ASN A 112 12.00 -2.80 -12.54
C ASN A 112 10.82 -2.47 -11.62
N PHE A 113 11.08 -2.23 -10.34
CA PHE A 113 10.09 -1.76 -9.37
C PHE A 113 9.39 -0.48 -9.85
N ALA A 114 10.16 0.56 -10.20
CA ALA A 114 9.61 1.84 -10.65
C ALA A 114 8.75 1.70 -11.92
N LYS A 115 9.10 0.80 -12.84
CA LYS A 115 8.31 0.54 -14.06
C LYS A 115 6.97 -0.14 -13.76
N SER A 116 6.90 -0.97 -12.73
CA SER A 116 5.70 -1.75 -12.41
C SER A 116 4.78 -1.04 -11.40
N LEU A 117 5.29 -0.08 -10.64
CA LEU A 117 4.60 0.60 -9.54
C LEU A 117 3.21 1.12 -9.92
N ASP A 118 3.14 1.89 -11.00
CA ASP A 118 1.90 2.51 -11.49
C ASP A 118 0.84 1.46 -11.84
N SER A 119 1.25 0.41 -12.56
CA SER A 119 0.35 -0.67 -12.95
C SER A 119 -0.14 -1.47 -11.74
N TRP A 120 0.72 -1.72 -10.76
CA TRP A 120 0.37 -2.43 -9.53
C TRP A 120 -0.61 -1.63 -8.68
N LEU A 121 -0.37 -0.33 -8.51
CA LEU A 121 -1.24 0.55 -7.75
C LEU A 121 -2.61 0.67 -8.41
N THR A 122 -2.64 0.93 -9.72
CA THR A 122 -3.87 1.00 -10.51
C THR A 122 -4.69 -0.29 -10.39
N ASN A 123 -4.03 -1.44 -10.54
CA ASN A 123 -4.70 -2.75 -10.44
C ASN A 123 -5.23 -3.06 -9.04
N ALA A 124 -4.50 -2.67 -7.99
CA ALA A 124 -4.91 -2.89 -6.61
C ALA A 124 -6.07 -1.97 -6.18
N MET A 125 -6.12 -0.77 -6.77
CA MET A 125 -7.15 0.22 -6.48
C MET A 125 -8.34 0.19 -7.43
N MET A 126 -8.43 -0.82 -8.31
CA MET A 126 -9.63 -1.02 -9.11
C MET A 126 -10.87 -1.12 -8.21
N ASN A 127 -11.89 -0.32 -8.51
CA ASN A 127 -13.14 -0.19 -7.75
C ASN A 127 -13.03 0.49 -6.37
N VAL A 128 -11.87 1.04 -6.00
CA VAL A 128 -11.76 1.98 -4.87
C VAL A 128 -12.43 3.30 -5.27
N PRO A 129 -13.12 4.01 -4.35
CA PRO A 129 -13.67 5.33 -4.63
C PRO A 129 -12.62 6.33 -5.14
N GLU A 130 -13.02 7.16 -6.12
CA GLU A 130 -12.11 8.08 -6.83
C GLU A 130 -11.43 9.10 -5.92
N GLU A 131 -12.10 9.49 -4.84
CA GLU A 131 -11.60 10.44 -3.85
C GLU A 131 -10.30 9.95 -3.23
N MET A 132 -10.24 8.66 -2.91
CA MET A 132 -9.05 7.99 -2.39
C MET A 132 -8.04 7.69 -3.50
N VAL A 133 -8.47 7.34 -4.72
CA VAL A 133 -7.54 7.09 -5.83
C VAL A 133 -6.77 8.35 -6.20
N ARG A 134 -7.43 9.52 -6.23
CA ARG A 134 -6.83 10.80 -6.63
C ARG A 134 -5.67 11.27 -5.76
N ILE A 135 -5.61 10.84 -4.51
CA ILE A 135 -4.50 11.23 -3.62
C ILE A 135 -3.28 10.31 -3.75
N LYS A 136 -3.41 9.19 -4.47
CA LYS A 136 -2.39 8.14 -4.60
C LYS A 136 -1.55 8.23 -5.86
N VAL A 137 -2.03 8.96 -6.86
CA VAL A 137 -1.44 9.11 -8.20
C VAL A 137 -0.77 10.46 -8.33
#